data_AF-A0A951D1A5-F1
#
_entry.id   AF-A0A951D1A5-F1
#
_cell.length_a   1.000
_cell.length_b   1.000
_cell.length_c   1.000
_cell.angle_alpha   90.00
_cell.angle_beta   90.00
_cell.angle_gamma   90.00
#
_symmetry.space_group_name_H-M   'P 1'
#
loop_
_entity.id
_entity.type
_entity.pdbx_description
1 polymer ?
#
loop_
_entity_poly.entity_id
_entity_poly.type
_entity_poly.pdbx_seq_one_letter_code
_entity_poly.pdbx_strand_id
1 'polypeptide(L)'
;MVLNWRRAVLLAAAVVVILGLTRLGTGASGDRDPSPPPPATFVTVQAAGGQHHVPSGFLGLSIEYSALAPYAGSDPAALDPVFEQLVRNLVPGQAPVLRIGGDSADRTWRPTSAVLRPPGVRFAITDHWLAVT
;
A
#
# COMPACT_ATOMS: atom_id res chain seq x y z
N MET A 1 -15.28 -65.45 48.31
CA MET A 1 -14.05 -65.00 47.61
C MET A 1 -13.23 -64.19 48.60
N VAL A 2 -12.18 -64.80 49.16
CA VAL A 2 -11.35 -64.18 50.21
C VAL A 2 -10.37 -63.21 49.55
N LEU A 3 -10.42 -61.93 49.92
CA LEU A 3 -9.52 -60.92 49.39
C LEU A 3 -8.12 -61.13 49.99
N ASN A 4 -7.25 -61.78 49.23
CA ASN A 4 -5.88 -62.10 49.67
C ASN A 4 -5.14 -60.80 50.05
N TRP A 5 -4.68 -60.69 51.30
CA TRP A 5 -3.98 -59.53 51.89
C TRP A 5 -2.92 -58.89 50.96
N ARG A 6 -2.20 -59.71 50.20
CA ARG A 6 -1.19 -59.26 49.21
C ARG A 6 -1.80 -58.41 48.08
N ARG A 7 -3.03 -58.67 47.67
CA ARG A 7 -3.77 -57.88 46.66
C ARG A 7 -4.23 -56.54 47.21
N ALA A 8 -4.59 -56.47 48.49
CA ALA A 8 -4.97 -55.22 49.15
C ALA A 8 -3.78 -54.25 49.28
N VAL A 9 -2.60 -54.77 49.63
CA VAL A 9 -1.36 -53.96 49.71
C VAL A 9 -0.94 -53.45 48.34
N LEU A 10 -1.03 -54.28 47.29
CA LEU A 10 -0.69 -53.87 45.92
C LEU A 10 -1.66 -52.81 45.37
N LEU A 11 -2.96 -52.90 45.69
CA LEU A 11 -3.95 -51.90 45.30
C LEU A 11 -3.71 -50.56 46.02
N ALA A 12 -3.38 -50.58 47.32
CA ALA A 12 -3.05 -49.36 48.06
C ALA A 12 -1.79 -48.67 47.51
N ALA A 13 -0.74 -49.44 47.19
CA ALA A 13 0.47 -48.91 46.57
C ALA A 13 0.20 -48.30 45.18
N ALA A 14 -0.63 -48.95 44.36
CA ALA A 14 -1.00 -48.42 43.05
C ALA A 14 -1.76 -47.08 43.15
N VAL A 15 -2.67 -46.95 44.12
CA VAL A 15 -3.41 -45.70 44.36
C VAL A 15 -2.48 -44.56 44.79
N VAL A 16 -1.49 -44.83 45.64
CA VAL A 16 -0.50 -43.81 46.06
C VAL A 16 0.40 -43.38 44.90
N VAL A 17 0.79 -44.30 44.01
CA VAL A 17 1.59 -43.97 42.82
C VAL A 17 0.77 -43.15 41.81
N ILE A 18 -0.50 -43.48 41.60
CA ILE A 18 -1.40 -42.73 40.71
C ILE A 18 -1.69 -41.32 41.26
N LEU A 19 -1.89 -41.19 42.57
CA LEU A 19 -2.05 -39.88 43.24
C LEU A 19 -0.74 -39.06 43.27
N GLY A 20 0.42 -39.72 43.30
CA GLY A 20 1.73 -39.07 43.19
C GLY A 20 2.02 -38.52 41.79
N LEU A 21 1.64 -39.28 40.75
CA LEU A 21 1.87 -38.91 39.34
C LEU A 21 0.96 -37.78 38.85
N THR A 22 -0.21 -37.58 39.44
CA THR A 22 -1.12 -36.47 39.07
C THR A 22 -0.65 -35.09 39.56
N ARG A 23 0.40 -35.02 40.40
CA ARG A 23 0.95 -33.74 40.90
C ARG A 23 2.13 -33.17 40.10
N LEU A 24 2.65 -33.87 39.09
CA LEU A 24 3.76 -33.38 38.27
C LEU A 24 3.32 -32.65 36.97
N GLY A 25 2.02 -32.60 36.67
CA GLY A 25 1.50 -32.06 35.41
C GLY A 25 0.96 -30.63 35.45
N THR A 26 1.05 -29.91 36.56
CA THR A 26 0.68 -28.49 36.60
C THR A 26 1.85 -27.66 36.09
N GLY A 27 1.89 -27.47 34.77
CA GLY A 27 2.71 -26.44 34.16
C GLY A 27 2.38 -25.11 34.84
N ALA A 28 3.33 -24.59 35.62
CA ALA A 28 3.25 -23.23 36.15
C ALA A 28 3.11 -22.31 34.93
N SER A 29 1.92 -21.80 34.71
CA SER A 29 1.73 -20.60 33.92
C SER A 29 2.37 -19.50 34.75
N GLY A 30 3.68 -19.31 34.57
CA GLY A 30 4.33 -18.14 35.13
C GLY A 30 3.65 -16.94 34.51
N ASP A 31 2.97 -16.15 35.35
CA ASP A 31 2.61 -14.79 34.98
C ASP A 31 3.89 -14.13 34.50
N ARG A 32 4.01 -13.96 33.19
CA ARG A 32 5.05 -13.09 32.65
C ARG A 32 4.61 -11.70 33.03
N ASP A 33 5.35 -11.07 33.94
CA ASP A 33 5.19 -9.65 34.17
C ASP A 33 5.18 -8.93 32.81
N PRO A 34 4.21 -8.04 32.56
CA PRO A 34 4.18 -7.29 31.32
C PRO A 34 5.51 -6.56 31.17
N SER A 35 6.19 -6.78 30.03
CA SER A 35 7.42 -6.05 29.72
C SER A 35 7.15 -4.55 29.83
N PRO A 36 8.05 -3.77 30.45
CA PRO A 36 7.93 -2.33 30.52
C PRO A 36 7.74 -1.76 29.10
N PRO A 37 6.83 -0.79 28.89
CA PRO A 37 6.68 -0.16 27.60
C PRO A 37 8.01 0.49 27.20
N PRO A 38 8.38 0.47 25.90
CA PRO A 38 9.58 1.15 25.43
C PRO A 38 9.52 2.64 25.80
N PRO A 39 10.68 3.28 26.06
CA PRO A 39 10.72 4.70 26.35
C PRO A 39 10.09 5.50 25.20
N ALA A 40 9.24 6.47 25.54
CA ALA A 40 8.60 7.32 24.56
C ALA A 40 9.63 8.24 23.88
N THR A 41 9.61 8.30 22.55
CA THR A 41 10.34 9.31 21.79
C THR A 41 9.49 10.56 21.65
N PHE A 42 9.97 11.68 22.18
CA PHE A 42 9.31 12.98 22.01
C PHE A 42 9.85 13.70 20.78
N VAL A 43 8.94 14.19 19.94
CA VAL A 43 9.26 15.04 18.79
C VAL A 43 8.58 16.39 19.01
N THR A 44 9.38 17.46 19.10
CA THR A 44 8.85 18.82 19.19
C THR A 44 8.79 19.41 17.78
N VAL A 45 7.58 19.72 17.31
CA VAL A 45 7.37 20.46 16.06
C VAL A 45 7.24 21.93 16.41
N GLN A 46 8.19 22.74 15.94
CA GLN A 46 8.14 24.18 16.08
C GLN A 46 7.83 24.80 14.72
N ALA A 47 6.74 25.57 14.63
CA ALA A 47 6.47 26.36 13.43
C ALA A 47 7.53 27.46 13.33
N ALA A 48 8.57 27.24 12.53
CA ALA A 48 9.57 28.26 12.24
C ALA A 48 8.86 29.46 11.59
N GLY A 49 9.11 30.69 12.07
CA GLY A 49 8.47 31.95 11.64
C GLY A 49 8.80 32.41 10.21
N GLY A 50 9.07 31.47 9.32
CA GLY A 50 9.33 31.65 7.89
C GLY A 50 9.05 30.33 7.18
N GLN A 51 7.78 29.93 7.12
CA GLN A 51 7.37 28.73 6.40
C GLN A 51 7.36 29.03 4.90
N HIS A 52 8.11 28.26 4.11
CA HIS A 52 7.85 28.19 2.68
C HIS A 52 6.56 27.40 2.51
N HIS A 53 5.50 28.06 2.03
CA HIS A 53 4.24 27.39 1.79
C HIS A 53 4.45 26.35 0.70
N VAL A 54 3.96 25.13 0.90
CA VAL A 54 3.89 24.14 -0.19
C VAL A 54 3.00 24.76 -1.27
N PRO A 55 3.54 25.02 -2.48
CA PRO A 55 2.79 25.71 -3.50
C PRO A 55 1.67 24.82 -4.03
N SER A 56 0.61 25.46 -4.55
CA SER A 56 -0.39 24.75 -5.34
C SER A 56 0.29 24.00 -6.48
N GLY A 57 -0.15 22.76 -6.74
CA GLY A 57 0.44 21.92 -7.78
C GLY A 57 1.76 21.24 -7.40
N PHE A 58 2.18 21.31 -6.13
CA PHE A 58 3.32 20.53 -5.63
C PHE A 58 3.13 19.02 -5.86
N LEU A 59 1.90 18.54 -5.65
CA LEU A 59 1.51 17.18 -6.02
C LEU A 59 0.88 17.19 -7.42
N GLY A 60 1.42 16.36 -8.31
CA GLY A 60 0.99 16.23 -9.70
C GLY A 60 1.23 14.82 -10.24
N LEU A 61 0.91 14.63 -11.51
CA LEU A 61 1.02 13.36 -12.24
C LEU A 61 1.80 13.57 -13.54
N SER A 62 2.60 12.58 -13.92
CA SER A 62 3.21 12.50 -15.26
C SER A 62 2.64 11.31 -16.01
N ILE A 63 2.29 11.49 -17.28
CA ILE A 63 1.76 10.44 -18.15
C ILE A 63 2.45 10.50 -19.52
N GLU A 64 2.85 9.35 -20.07
CA GLU A 64 3.45 9.30 -21.41
C GLU A 64 2.40 9.64 -22.50
N TYR A 65 2.82 10.20 -23.64
CA TYR A 65 1.91 10.57 -24.74
C TYR A 65 1.03 9.40 -25.21
N SER A 66 1.63 8.22 -25.33
CA SER A 66 0.94 6.99 -25.73
C SER A 66 0.03 6.40 -24.66
N ALA A 67 0.21 6.79 -23.40
CA ALA A 67 -0.55 6.25 -22.28
C ALA A 67 -1.82 7.05 -22.00
N LEU A 68 -1.93 8.29 -22.46
CA LEU A 68 -3.06 9.16 -22.12
C LEU A 68 -4.42 8.54 -22.49
N ALA A 69 -4.65 8.20 -23.76
CA ALA A 69 -5.94 7.67 -24.21
C ALA A 69 -6.33 6.33 -23.54
N PRO A 70 -5.40 5.37 -23.29
CA PRO A 70 -5.69 4.20 -22.46
C PRO A 70 -6.26 4.49 -21.06
N TYR A 71 -5.95 5.64 -20.46
CA TYR A 71 -6.47 6.04 -19.16
C TYR A 71 -7.69 6.97 -19.27
N ALA A 72 -7.58 8.01 -20.09
CA ALA A 72 -8.59 9.06 -20.21
C ALA A 72 -9.75 8.71 -21.15
N GLY A 73 -9.66 7.60 -21.89
CA GLY A 73 -10.56 7.29 -23.00
C GLY A 73 -10.07 7.91 -24.31
N SER A 74 -10.65 7.46 -25.42
CA SER A 74 -10.33 7.97 -26.76
C SER A 74 -11.41 8.90 -27.33
N ASP A 75 -12.57 9.02 -26.68
CA ASP A 75 -13.62 9.94 -27.11
C ASP A 75 -13.39 11.32 -26.45
N PRO A 76 -13.08 12.38 -27.21
CA PRO A 76 -12.90 13.71 -26.66
C PRO A 76 -14.17 14.29 -26.03
N ALA A 77 -15.35 13.79 -26.39
CA ALA A 77 -16.62 14.20 -25.80
C ALA A 77 -16.98 13.41 -24.53
N ALA A 78 -16.24 12.34 -24.22
CA ALA A 78 -16.55 11.43 -23.12
C ALA A 78 -15.25 10.84 -22.51
N LEU A 79 -14.62 11.63 -21.64
CA LEU A 79 -13.49 11.15 -20.83
C LEU A 79 -13.93 10.03 -19.89
N ASP A 80 -13.01 9.11 -19.58
CA ASP A 80 -13.22 8.08 -18.58
C ASP A 80 -13.48 8.73 -17.19
N PRO A 81 -14.68 8.55 -16.62
CA PRO A 81 -15.06 9.24 -15.39
C PRO A 81 -14.31 8.70 -14.16
N VAL A 82 -13.81 7.46 -14.21
CA VAL A 82 -13.02 6.87 -13.13
C VAL A 82 -11.64 7.51 -13.11
N PHE A 83 -10.99 7.62 -14.27
CA PHE A 83 -9.71 8.32 -14.39
C PHE A 83 -9.83 9.77 -13.93
N GLU A 84 -10.85 10.49 -14.38
CA GLU A 84 -11.10 11.87 -13.97
C GLU A 84 -11.25 11.98 -12.45
N GLN A 85 -12.06 11.11 -11.82
CA GLN A 85 -12.25 11.12 -10.38
C GLN A 85 -10.97 10.81 -9.61
N LEU A 86 -10.14 9.87 -10.10
CA LEU A 86 -8.85 9.56 -9.48
C LEU A 86 -7.89 10.75 -9.53
N VAL A 87 -7.82 11.44 -10.67
CA VAL A 87 -7.00 12.66 -10.82
C VAL A 87 -7.49 13.75 -9.85
N ARG A 88 -8.81 13.97 -9.76
CA ARG A 88 -9.40 14.94 -8.80
C ARG A 88 -9.09 14.59 -7.34
N ASN A 89 -9.02 13.30 -7.02
CA ASN A 89 -8.73 12.83 -5.66
C ASN A 89 -7.28 13.02 -5.22
N LEU A 90 -6.34 13.28 -6.15
CA LEU A 90 -4.92 13.49 -5.79
C LEU A 90 -4.72 14.72 -4.91
N VAL A 91 -5.44 15.80 -5.20
CA VAL A 91 -5.31 17.08 -4.49
C VAL A 91 -6.68 17.69 -4.23
N PRO A 92 -7.44 17.19 -3.23
CA PRO A 92 -8.77 17.68 -2.93
C PRO A 92 -8.79 19.20 -2.72
N GLY A 93 -9.67 19.91 -3.44
CA GLY A 93 -9.79 21.36 -3.38
C GLY A 93 -8.76 22.15 -4.21
N GLN A 94 -7.90 21.46 -4.98
CA GLN A 94 -6.96 22.06 -5.92
C GLN A 94 -7.01 21.31 -7.27
N ALA A 95 -6.29 21.81 -8.26
CA ALA A 95 -6.03 21.11 -9.50
C ALA A 95 -4.59 20.54 -9.48
N PRO A 96 -4.37 19.24 -9.77
CA PRO A 96 -3.03 18.70 -9.87
C PRO A 96 -2.33 19.25 -11.11
N VAL A 97 -1.00 19.30 -11.07
CA VAL A 97 -0.21 19.53 -12.29
C VAL A 97 -0.15 18.23 -13.08
N LEU A 98 -0.62 18.24 -14.34
CA LEU A 98 -0.49 17.12 -15.27
C LEU A 98 0.64 17.40 -16.26
N ARG A 99 1.69 16.59 -16.21
CA ARG A 99 2.76 16.57 -17.23
C ARG A 99 2.46 15.47 -18.24
N ILE A 100 2.48 15.81 -19.52
CA ILE A 100 2.43 14.81 -20.60
C ILE A 100 3.82 14.65 -21.21
N GLY A 101 4.37 13.45 -21.16
CA GLY A 101 5.69 13.07 -21.69
C GLY A 101 6.57 12.34 -20.68
N GLY A 102 7.82 12.15 -21.08
CA GLY A 102 8.77 11.21 -20.50
C GLY A 102 9.66 10.67 -21.63
N ASP A 103 9.93 9.37 -21.67
CA ASP A 103 10.68 8.75 -22.79
C ASP A 103 9.92 8.94 -24.11
N SER A 104 8.59 8.99 -24.07
CA SER A 104 7.79 9.18 -25.29
C SER A 104 7.99 10.55 -25.91
N ALA A 105 8.46 11.55 -25.17
CA ALA A 105 8.63 12.91 -25.69
C ALA A 105 9.66 12.95 -26.83
N ASP A 106 10.77 12.23 -26.70
CA ASP A 106 11.83 12.17 -27.73
C ASP A 106 11.41 11.38 -28.98
N ARG A 107 10.29 10.66 -28.90
CA ARG A 107 9.78 9.79 -29.97
C ARG A 107 8.40 10.23 -30.44
N THR A 108 7.98 11.44 -30.09
CA THR A 108 6.68 12.00 -30.45
C THR A 108 6.83 13.13 -31.45
N TRP A 109 5.92 13.20 -32.42
CA TRP A 109 5.89 14.23 -33.45
C TRP A 109 4.45 14.64 -33.75
N ARG A 110 4.22 15.93 -34.01
CA ARG A 110 2.96 16.42 -34.58
C ARG A 110 3.07 16.49 -36.10
N PRO A 111 2.28 15.72 -36.88
CA PRO A 111 2.27 15.82 -38.33
C PRO A 111 2.05 17.27 -38.80
N THR A 112 2.95 17.74 -39.65
CA THR A 112 2.91 19.10 -40.21
C THR A 112 2.95 18.98 -41.73
N SER A 113 2.15 19.79 -42.41
CA SER A 113 2.11 19.79 -43.88
C SER A 113 3.50 20.03 -44.46
N ALA A 114 3.82 19.31 -45.54
CA ALA A 114 5.11 19.35 -46.24
C ALA A 114 6.34 18.95 -45.42
N VAL A 115 6.18 18.42 -44.20
CA VAL A 115 7.28 17.90 -43.38
C VAL A 115 7.16 16.39 -43.28
N LEU A 116 8.19 15.67 -43.72
CA LEU A 116 8.26 14.21 -43.57
C LEU A 116 8.45 13.82 -42.10
N ARG A 117 7.90 12.65 -41.73
CA ARG A 117 8.11 12.05 -40.40
C ARG A 117 9.60 11.95 -40.08
N PRO A 118 10.09 12.57 -38.99
CA PRO A 118 11.46 12.36 -38.55
C PRO A 118 11.72 10.87 -38.24
N PRO A 119 12.90 10.34 -38.59
CA PRO A 119 13.28 8.98 -38.21
C PRO A 119 13.22 8.79 -36.69
N GLY A 120 12.81 7.60 -36.23
CA GLY A 120 12.78 7.27 -34.80
C GLY A 120 11.52 7.70 -34.04
N VAL A 121 10.66 8.54 -34.64
CA VAL A 121 9.33 8.84 -34.09
C VAL A 121 8.52 7.55 -33.98
N ARG A 122 7.85 7.32 -32.85
CA ARG A 122 6.95 6.20 -32.58
C ARG A 122 5.50 6.61 -32.32
N PHE A 123 5.26 7.85 -31.93
CA PHE A 123 3.93 8.37 -31.63
C PHE A 123 3.63 9.66 -32.38
N ALA A 124 2.38 9.82 -32.82
CA ALA A 124 1.93 11.01 -33.53
C ALA A 124 0.86 11.76 -32.72
N ILE A 125 1.09 13.05 -32.48
CA ILE A 125 0.08 13.95 -31.92
C ILE A 125 -0.85 14.35 -33.06
N THR A 126 -1.96 13.63 -33.20
CA THR A 126 -3.00 13.93 -34.20
C THR A 126 -3.97 14.98 -33.67
N ASP A 127 -4.77 15.58 -34.55
CA ASP A 127 -5.83 16.51 -34.12
C ASP A 127 -6.86 15.81 -33.22
N HIS A 128 -7.11 14.52 -33.45
CA HIS A 128 -7.95 13.71 -32.56
C HIS A 128 -7.33 13.54 -31.17
N TRP A 129 -6.02 13.28 -31.08
CA TRP A 129 -5.33 13.18 -29.78
C TRP A 129 -5.39 14.51 -29.02
N LEU A 130 -5.23 15.65 -29.73
CA LEU A 130 -5.36 16.98 -29.15
C LEU A 130 -6.77 17.31 -28.67
N ALA A 131 -7.80 16.66 -29.23
CA ALA A 131 -9.17 16.87 -28.80
C ALA A 131 -9.48 16.16 -27.47
N VAL A 132 -8.73 15.10 -27.12
CA VAL A 132 -8.89 14.35 -25.86
C VAL A 132 -8.25 15.08 -24.66
N THR A 133 -7.33 16.02 -24.91
CA THR A 133 -6.61 16.84 -23.91
C THR A 133 -7.18 18.23 -23.76
#